data_AF-A0A221KJ97-F1
#
_entry.id   AF-A0A221KJ97-F1
#
_cell.length_a   1.000
_cell.length_b   1.000
_cell.length_c   1.000
_cell.angle_alpha   90.00
_cell.angle_beta   90.00
_cell.angle_gamma   90.00
#
_symmetry.space_group_name_H-M   'P 1'
#
loop_
_entity.id
_entity.type
_entity.pdbx_description
1 polymer ?
#
loop_
_entity_poly.entity_id
_entity_poly.type
_entity_poly.pdbx_seq_one_letter_code
_entity_poly.pdbx_strand_id
1 'polypeptide(L)'
;MGLLDALLHLANFFAPGVVVGGLASSLTWLFWHRRLAAVGVRWRMLALKASSAGMLALLLGLVVLERDGRMGTYVLMVVSVALALWWFGLRRLPLEAGH
;
A
#
# COMPACT_ATOMS: atom_id res chain seq x y z
N MET A 1 -24.28 9.94 -13.84
CA MET A 1 -23.69 10.19 -12.51
C MET A 1 -23.48 11.70 -12.38
N GLY A 2 -24.10 12.36 -11.40
CA GLY A 2 -23.79 13.77 -11.13
C GLY A 2 -22.31 13.94 -10.73
N LEU A 3 -21.77 15.17 -10.75
CA LEU A 3 -20.36 15.41 -10.39
C LEU A 3 -19.99 14.80 -9.03
N LEU A 4 -20.86 14.95 -8.02
CA LEU A 4 -20.68 14.36 -6.68
C LEU A 4 -20.62 12.84 -6.72
N ASP A 5 -21.45 12.20 -7.54
CA ASP A 5 -21.52 10.76 -7.67
C ASP A 5 -20.25 10.21 -8.35
N ALA A 6 -19.73 10.91 -9.37
CA ALA A 6 -18.44 10.58 -9.98
C ALA A 6 -17.28 10.69 -8.98
N LEU A 7 -17.27 11.73 -8.13
CA LEU A 7 -16.27 11.89 -7.07
C LEU A 7 -16.35 10.76 -6.03
N LEU A 8 -17.56 10.38 -5.61
CA LEU A 8 -17.78 9.27 -4.68
C LEU A 8 -17.39 7.92 -5.30
N HIS A 9 -17.67 7.72 -6.57
CA HIS A 9 -17.27 6.52 -7.30
C HIS A 9 -15.75 6.40 -7.37
N LEU A 10 -15.06 7.50 -7.68
CA LEU A 10 -13.59 7.55 -7.69
C LEU A 10 -13.00 7.30 -6.30
N ALA A 11 -13.60 7.90 -5.26
CA ALA A 11 -13.20 7.68 -3.88
C ALA A 11 -13.37 6.21 -3.47
N ASN A 12 -14.49 5.58 -3.82
CA ASN A 12 -14.74 4.16 -3.56
C ASN A 12 -13.76 3.24 -4.28
N PHE A 13 -13.38 3.57 -5.53
CA PHE A 13 -12.38 2.81 -6.28
C PHE A 13 -11.02 2.80 -5.56
N PHE A 14 -10.58 3.94 -5.02
CA PHE A 14 -9.30 4.04 -4.33
C PHE A 14 -9.32 3.66 -2.84
N ALA A 15 -10.50 3.64 -2.21
CA ALA A 15 -10.68 3.26 -0.81
C ALA A 15 -9.92 1.98 -0.40
N PRO A 16 -10.00 0.84 -1.13
CA PRO A 16 -9.26 -0.36 -0.75
C PRO A 16 -7.75 -0.16 -0.76
N GLY A 17 -7.20 0.59 -1.73
CA GLY A 17 -5.77 0.88 -1.79
C GLY A 17 -5.28 1.72 -0.60
N VAL A 18 -6.08 2.73 -0.22
CA VAL A 18 -5.79 3.58 0.94
C VAL A 18 -5.88 2.79 2.24
N VAL A 19 -6.98 2.04 2.44
CA VAL A 19 -7.22 1.25 3.65
C VAL A 19 -6.16 0.17 3.83
N VAL A 20 -5.90 -0.64 2.80
CA VAL A 20 -4.92 -1.74 2.88
C VAL A 20 -3.50 -1.20 3.06
N GLY A 21 -3.12 -0.16 2.30
CA GLY A 21 -1.81 0.47 2.46
C GLY A 21 -1.60 1.08 3.84
N GLY A 22 -2.62 1.75 4.39
CA GLY A 22 -2.60 2.37 5.72
C GLY A 22 -2.55 1.33 6.85
N LEU A 23 -3.38 0.28 6.77
CA LEU A 23 -3.39 -0.81 7.74
C LEU A 23 -2.07 -1.57 7.74
N ALA A 24 -1.59 -1.98 6.56
CA ALA A 24 -0.33 -2.72 6.43
C ALA A 24 0.88 -1.88 6.90
N SER A 25 0.90 -0.58 6.62
CA SER A 25 1.94 0.33 7.13
C SER A 25 1.88 0.51 8.64
N SER A 26 0.68 0.60 9.21
CA SER A 26 0.47 0.69 10.66
C SER A 26 0.92 -0.57 11.36
N LEU A 27 0.60 -1.75 10.83
CA LEU A 27 1.08 -3.03 11.36
C LEU A 27 2.60 -3.14 11.27
N THR A 28 3.17 -2.82 10.11
CA THR A 28 4.63 -2.80 9.92
C THR A 28 5.32 -1.88 10.91
N TRP A 29 4.75 -0.70 11.15
CA TRP A 29 5.28 0.22 12.14
C TRP A 29 5.10 -0.29 13.56
N LEU A 30 3.95 -0.86 13.92
CA LEU A 30 3.73 -1.41 15.25
C LEU A 30 4.84 -2.42 15.64
N PHE A 31 5.15 -3.35 14.74
CA PHE A 31 6.16 -4.39 14.97
C PHE A 31 7.61 -3.90 14.84
N TRP A 32 7.91 -2.94 13.94
CA TRP A 32 9.29 -2.53 13.64
C TRP A 32 9.60 -1.05 13.88
N HIS A 33 8.74 -0.26 14.54
CA HIS A 33 8.90 1.20 14.67
C HIS A 33 10.28 1.61 15.18
N ARG A 34 10.81 0.93 16.20
CA ARG A 34 12.12 1.27 16.79
C ARG A 34 13.25 1.11 15.75
N ARG A 35 13.24 0.00 15.02
CA ARG A 35 14.27 -0.29 14.01
C ARG A 35 14.10 0.59 12.78
N LEU A 36 12.87 0.82 12.34
CA LEU A 36 12.54 1.69 11.21
C LEU A 36 12.91 3.16 11.50
N ALA A 37 12.62 3.65 12.71
CA ALA A 37 13.01 4.98 13.14
C ALA A 37 14.53 5.13 13.24
N ALA A 38 15.24 4.09 13.71
CA ALA A 38 16.71 4.08 13.77
C ALA A 38 17.37 4.23 12.38
N VAL A 39 16.74 3.68 11.33
CA VAL A 39 17.21 3.82 9.94
C VAL A 39 16.59 5.02 9.21
N GLY A 40 15.97 5.95 9.95
CA GLY A 40 15.42 7.20 9.42
C GLY A 40 14.10 7.09 8.66
N VAL A 41 13.44 5.93 8.69
CA VAL A 41 12.14 5.74 8.03
C VAL A 41 11.02 6.32 8.90
N ARG A 42 10.15 7.13 8.28
CA ARG A 42 8.98 7.72 8.94
C ARG A 42 7.71 6.99 8.55
N TRP A 43 6.83 6.72 9.52
CA TRP A 43 5.53 6.07 9.29
C TRP A 43 4.73 6.73 8.17
N ARG A 44 4.63 8.07 8.18
CA ARG A 44 3.87 8.83 7.17
C ARG A 44 4.37 8.56 5.75
N MET A 45 5.68 8.47 5.55
CA MET A 45 6.26 8.16 4.25
C MET A 45 5.92 6.72 3.84
N LEU A 46 6.00 5.77 4.79
CA LEU A 46 5.69 4.37 4.55
C LEU A 46 4.22 4.19 4.15
N ALA A 47 3.31 4.81 4.89
CA ALA A 47 1.87 4.84 4.60
C ALA A 47 1.56 5.43 3.23
N LEU A 48 2.15 6.58 2.89
CA LEU A 48 1.97 7.19 1.57
C LEU A 48 2.48 6.28 0.45
N LYS A 49 3.68 5.72 0.58
CA LYS A 49 4.26 4.83 -0.45
C LYS A 49 3.45 3.56 -0.62
N ALA A 50 3.00 2.94 0.47
CA ALA A 50 2.17 1.74 0.45
C ALA A 50 0.80 2.00 -0.18
N SER A 51 0.07 3.02 0.28
CA SER A 51 -1.24 3.37 -0.27
C SER A 51 -1.15 3.77 -1.75
N SER A 52 -0.14 4.56 -2.15
CA SER A 52 0.08 4.90 -3.56
C SER A 52 0.35 3.67 -4.41
N ALA A 53 1.14 2.71 -3.94
CA ALA A 53 1.39 1.46 -4.67
C ALA A 53 0.11 0.63 -4.85
N GLY A 54 -0.74 0.55 -3.81
CA GLY A 54 -2.05 -0.09 -3.90
C GLY A 54 -2.98 0.60 -4.91
N MET A 55 -3.05 1.94 -4.89
CA MET A 55 -3.86 2.71 -5.85
C MET A 55 -3.36 2.53 -7.30
N LEU A 56 -2.05 2.51 -7.52
CA LEU A 56 -1.46 2.25 -8.84
C LEU A 56 -1.77 0.83 -9.33
N ALA A 57 -1.74 -0.16 -8.45
CA ALA A 57 -2.10 -1.53 -8.78
C ALA A 57 -3.58 -1.68 -9.17
N LEU A 58 -4.49 -0.94 -8.51
CA LEU A 58 -5.89 -0.88 -8.90
C LEU A 58 -6.06 -0.25 -10.28
N LEU A 59 -5.37 0.86 -10.57
CA LEU A 59 -5.37 1.48 -11.90
C LEU A 59 -4.82 0.53 -12.98
N LEU A 60 -3.72 -0.17 -12.71
CA LEU A 60 -3.16 -1.17 -13.62
C LEU A 60 -4.15 -2.32 -13.85
N GLY A 61 -4.79 -2.82 -12.78
CA GLY A 61 -5.80 -3.86 -12.90
C GLY A 61 -7.00 -3.41 -13.74
N LEU A 62 -7.43 -2.16 -13.59
CA LEU A 62 -8.50 -1.58 -14.39
C LEU A 62 -8.13 -1.49 -15.88
N VAL A 63 -6.91 -1.04 -16.20
CA VAL A 63 -6.43 -0.93 -17.59
C VAL A 63 -6.21 -2.29 -18.25
N VAL A 64 -5.66 -3.26 -17.52
CA VAL A 64 -5.27 -4.57 -18.09
C VAL A 64 -6.42 -5.56 -18.14
N LEU A 65 -7.28 -5.59 -17.12
CA LEU A 65 -8.35 -6.58 -17.04
C LEU A 65 -9.68 -6.07 -17.63
N GLU A 66 -9.79 -4.78 -17.95
CA GLU A 66 -10.98 -4.05 -18.48
C GLU A 66 -12.28 -4.19 -17.65
N ARG A 67 -12.29 -5.11 -16.68
CA ARG A 67 -13.38 -5.41 -15.75
C ARG A 67 -12.91 -5.17 -14.34
N ASP A 68 -13.61 -4.25 -13.70
CA ASP A 68 -13.61 -4.04 -12.26
C ASP A 68 -14.02 -5.35 -11.55
N GLY A 69 -13.26 -5.79 -10.55
CA GLY A 69 -13.69 -6.86 -9.63
C GLY A 69 -13.17 -8.30 -9.84
N ARG A 70 -12.16 -8.58 -10.68
CA ARG A 70 -11.47 -9.90 -10.58
C ARG A 70 -10.58 -9.94 -9.34
N MET A 71 -10.63 -11.04 -8.60
CA MET A 71 -9.77 -11.29 -7.42
C MET A 71 -8.28 -11.02 -7.69
N GLY A 72 -7.83 -11.19 -8.95
CA GLY A 72 -6.47 -10.89 -9.39
C GLY A 72 -6.05 -9.43 -9.17
N THR A 73 -6.96 -8.46 -9.35
CA THR A 73 -6.66 -7.04 -9.12
C THR A 73 -6.40 -6.76 -7.64
N TYR A 74 -7.17 -7.39 -6.75
CA TYR A 74 -6.94 -7.27 -5.31
C TYR A 74 -5.65 -7.98 -4.87
N VAL A 75 -5.33 -9.15 -5.44
CA VAL A 75 -4.04 -9.82 -5.18
C VAL A 75 -2.88 -8.94 -5.62
N LEU A 76 -2.95 -8.35 -6.83
CA LEU A 76 -1.94 -7.43 -7.33
C LEU A 76 -1.78 -6.21 -6.42
N MET A 77 -2.89 -5.66 -5.91
CA MET A 77 -2.88 -4.56 -4.94
C MET A 77 -2.14 -4.94 -3.66
N VAL A 78 -2.49 -6.08 -3.05
CA VAL A 78 -1.85 -6.55 -1.81
C VAL A 78 -0.36 -6.80 -2.01
N VAL A 79 0.02 -7.46 -3.12
CA VAL A 79 1.43 -7.71 -3.46
C VAL A 79 2.18 -6.38 -3.66
N SER A 80 1.58 -5.42 -4.36
CA SER A 80 2.20 -4.10 -4.58
C SER A 80 2.40 -3.33 -3.28
N VAL A 81 1.42 -3.39 -2.36
CA VAL A 81 1.55 -2.82 -1.01
C VAL A 81 2.69 -3.49 -0.24
N ALA A 82 2.76 -4.82 -0.24
CA ALA A 82 3.79 -5.57 0.47
C ALA A 82 5.19 -5.27 -0.08
N LEU A 83 5.35 -5.21 -1.40
CA LEU A 83 6.59 -4.83 -2.07
C LEU A 83 7.01 -3.40 -1.72
N ALA A 84 6.07 -2.45 -1.65
CA ALA A 84 6.35 -1.08 -1.25
C ALA A 84 6.85 -1.00 0.20
N LEU A 85 6.19 -1.72 1.13
CA LEU A 85 6.62 -1.78 2.53
C LEU A 85 8.02 -2.39 2.68
N TRP A 86 8.29 -3.47 1.93
CA TRP A 86 9.60 -4.09 1.92
C TRP A 86 10.67 -3.15 1.37
N TRP A 87 10.42 -2.53 0.22
CA TRP A 87 11.39 -1.68 -0.48
C TRP A 87 11.69 -0.36 0.26
N PHE A 88 10.67 0.28 0.83
CA PHE A 88 10.85 1.57 1.49
C PHE A 88 11.18 1.46 2.97
N GLY A 89 10.83 0.35 3.63
CA GLY A 89 11.07 0.11 5.05
C GLY A 89 11.97 -1.10 5.31
N LEU A 90 11.41 -2.30 5.20
CA LEU A 90 11.99 -3.51 5.80
C LEU A 90 13.38 -3.87 5.25
N ARG A 91 13.65 -3.67 3.96
CA ARG A 91 14.98 -3.98 3.38
C ARG A 91 16.13 -3.12 3.92
N ARG A 92 15.80 -1.99 4.56
CA ARG A 92 16.78 -1.08 5.17
C ARG A 92 17.16 -1.52 6.58
N LEU A 93 16.40 -2.44 7.16
CA LEU A 93 16.71 -2.98 8.47
C LEU A 93 17.95 -3.86 8.34
N PRO A 94 18.96 -3.68 9.23
CA PRO A 94 20.08 -4.60 9.26
C PRO A 94 19.55 -6.01 9.51
N LEU A 95 19.99 -6.95 8.67
CA LEU A 95 19.89 -8.37 8.99
C LEU A 95 20.84 -8.58 10.15
N GLU A 96 20.35 -8.47 11.38
CA GLU A 96 21.09 -8.99 12.52
C GLU A 96 21.23 -10.49 12.26
N ALA A 97 22.39 -10.90 11.76
CA ALA A 97 22.88 -12.25 11.97
C ALA A 97 22.74 -12.50 13.47
N GLY A 98 21.94 -13.50 13.80
CA GLY A 98 21.65 -13.85 15.19
C GLY A 98 22.93 -14.02 16.00
N HIS A 99 22.85 -13.52 17.24
CA HIS A 99 23.49 -14.01 18.46
C HIS A 99 24.69 -14.94 18.31
#